data_AF-A0A424Y759-F1
#
_entry.id   AF-A0A424Y759-F1
#
_cell.length_a   1.000
_cell.length_b   1.000
_cell.length_c   1.000
_cell.angle_alpha   90.00
_cell.angle_beta   90.00
_cell.angle_gamma   90.00
#
_symmetry.space_group_name_H-M   'P 1'
#
loop_
_entity.id
_entity.type
_entity.pdbx_description
1 polymer ?
#
loop_
_entity_poly.entity_id
_entity_poly.type
_entity_poly.pdbx_seq_one_letter_code
_entity_poly.pdbx_strand_id
1 'polypeptide(L)'
;MKKTLSLKPLTALLQEKKEILRDLLDLTEKQKEMLEASGEMNQEAFLTCVEERGRMLEVVDALDKQFLEQLDQIKRESGFQQLDQAAVGTFDKEEVISLQNLTEEIQETLKKTAQLDQENREKMKALMGNLKSEIDQLQKGKKAIHGYANTKQQQPSIFLDKKEKGQS
;
A
#
# COMPACT_ATOMS: atom_id res chain seq x y z
N MET A 1 46.09 -22.70 9.26
CA MET A 1 45.08 -21.62 9.24
C MET A 1 43.70 -22.28 9.22
N LYS A 2 42.82 -21.99 10.18
CA LYS A 2 41.41 -22.38 10.07
C LYS A 2 40.81 -21.55 8.94
N LYS A 3 40.19 -22.19 7.96
CA LYS A 3 39.50 -21.51 6.85
C LYS A 3 38.20 -20.95 7.40
N THR A 4 38.15 -19.64 7.59
CA THR A 4 36.92 -18.92 7.95
C THR A 4 36.01 -18.87 6.72
N LEU A 5 34.72 -19.16 6.89
CA LEU A 5 33.73 -18.95 5.84
C LEU A 5 33.31 -17.48 5.83
N SER A 6 33.03 -16.94 4.65
CA SER A 6 32.65 -15.52 4.52
C SER A 6 31.14 -15.36 4.41
N LEU A 7 30.60 -14.38 5.14
CA LEU A 7 29.21 -13.93 5.09
C LEU A 7 29.03 -12.70 4.19
N LYS A 8 30.10 -12.16 3.60
CA LYS A 8 30.04 -10.99 2.71
C LYS A 8 28.98 -11.07 1.61
N PRO A 9 28.76 -12.22 0.93
CA PRO A 9 27.70 -12.32 -0.06
C PRO A 9 26.30 -12.08 0.52
N LEU A 10 26.04 -12.59 1.73
CA LEU A 10 24.77 -12.35 2.44
C LEU A 10 24.63 -10.88 2.86
N THR A 11 25.69 -10.29 3.40
CA THR A 11 25.73 -8.87 3.77
C THR A 11 25.46 -7.97 2.57
N ALA A 12 26.01 -8.29 1.39
CA ALA A 12 25.79 -7.52 0.16
C ALA A 12 24.31 -7.54 -0.27
N LEU A 13 23.66 -8.71 -0.22
CA LEU A 13 22.22 -8.84 -0.51
C LEU A 13 21.36 -8.05 0.47
N LEU A 14 21.70 -8.07 1.77
CA LEU A 14 20.99 -7.26 2.77
C LEU A 14 21.20 -5.76 2.55
N GLN A 15 22.40 -5.34 2.16
CA GLN A 15 22.67 -3.93 1.86
C GLN A 15 21.81 -3.45 0.69
N GLU A 16 21.72 -4.23 -0.39
CA GLU A 16 20.87 -3.91 -1.54
C GLU A 16 19.38 -3.87 -1.14
N LYS A 17 18.93 -4.88 -0.39
CA LYS A 17 17.56 -4.92 0.14
C LYS A 17 17.25 -3.70 1.01
N LYS A 18 18.20 -3.25 1.84
CA LYS A 18 18.05 -2.08 2.69
C LYS A 18 17.82 -0.81 1.87
N GLU A 19 18.60 -0.58 0.81
CA GLU A 19 18.43 0.61 -0.03
C GLU A 19 17.04 0.60 -0.72
N ILE A 20 16.62 -0.54 -1.25
CA ILE A 20 15.28 -0.66 -1.87
C ILE A 20 14.17 -0.42 -0.84
N LEU A 21 14.31 -0.94 0.38
CA LEU A 21 13.33 -0.72 1.45
C LEU A 21 13.28 0.73 1.92
N ARG A 22 14.40 1.44 1.85
CA ARG A 22 14.44 2.89 2.11
C ARG A 22 13.67 3.65 1.03
N ASP A 23 13.90 3.33 -0.24
CA ASP A 23 13.18 3.98 -1.34
C ASP A 23 11.67 3.64 -1.30
N LEU A 24 11.32 2.42 -0.91
CA LEU A 24 9.93 1.99 -0.70
C LEU A 24 9.26 2.79 0.43
N LEU A 25 9.99 3.04 1.53
CA LEU A 25 9.52 3.88 2.62
C LEU A 25 9.26 5.31 2.13
N ASP A 26 10.20 5.90 1.37
CA ASP A 26 10.06 7.25 0.81
C ASP A 26 8.84 7.35 -0.13
N LEU A 27 8.60 6.33 -0.96
CA LEU A 27 7.38 6.27 -1.79
C LEU A 27 6.10 6.12 -0.95
N THR A 28 6.16 5.37 0.14
CA THR A 28 5.03 5.20 1.06
C THR A 28 4.70 6.51 1.78
N GLU A 29 5.72 7.29 2.15
CA GLU A 29 5.57 8.65 2.69
C GLU A 29 4.98 9.60 1.63
N LYS A 30 5.49 9.59 0.40
CA LYS A 30 4.92 10.39 -0.71
C LYS A 30 3.46 10.04 -0.98
N GLN A 31 3.09 8.76 -0.93
CA GLN A 31 1.70 8.34 -1.06
C GLN A 31 0.82 8.93 0.04
N LYS A 32 1.33 8.99 1.28
CA LYS A 32 0.64 9.63 2.40
C LYS A 32 0.39 11.11 2.13
N GLU A 33 1.40 11.83 1.65
CA GLU A 33 1.30 13.25 1.29
C GLU A 33 0.27 13.47 0.18
N MET A 34 0.24 12.63 -0.85
CA MET A 34 -0.77 12.69 -1.92
C MET A 34 -2.19 12.48 -1.40
N LEU A 35 -2.37 11.64 -0.38
CA LEU A 35 -3.67 11.40 0.28
C LEU A 35 -4.09 12.55 1.21
N GLU A 36 -3.13 13.31 1.75
CA GLU A 36 -3.37 14.43 2.68
C GLU A 36 -3.44 15.79 1.98
N ALA A 37 -3.02 15.88 0.72
CA ALA A 37 -2.99 17.13 -0.04
C ALA A 37 -4.38 17.77 -0.11
N SER A 38 -4.45 19.07 0.21
CA SER A 38 -5.65 19.88 0.08
C SER A 38 -5.89 20.25 -1.38
N GLY A 39 -6.53 19.36 -2.12
CA GLY A 39 -6.84 19.58 -3.54
C GLY A 39 -7.37 18.34 -4.23
N GLU A 40 -7.59 18.44 -5.54
CA GLU A 40 -7.87 17.26 -6.35
C GLU A 40 -6.63 16.37 -6.40
N MET A 41 -6.77 15.12 -5.99
CA MET A 41 -5.69 14.14 -6.02
C MET A 41 -5.27 13.88 -7.47
N ASN A 42 -3.98 13.99 -7.75
CA ASN A 42 -3.43 13.54 -9.03
C ASN A 42 -3.44 12.01 -9.08
N GLN A 43 -4.48 11.45 -9.71
CA GLN A 43 -4.70 10.00 -9.79
C GLN A 43 -3.61 9.27 -10.58
N GLU A 44 -3.07 9.88 -11.63
CA GLU A 44 -2.00 9.28 -12.44
C GLU A 44 -0.69 9.17 -11.66
N ALA A 45 -0.32 10.23 -10.95
CA ALA A 45 0.85 10.22 -10.07
C ALA A 45 0.69 9.23 -8.91
N PHE A 46 -0.52 9.13 -8.34
CA PHE A 46 -0.83 8.16 -7.30
C PHE A 46 -0.72 6.71 -7.82
N LEU A 47 -1.26 6.41 -9.00
CA LEU A 47 -1.18 5.08 -9.60
C LEU A 47 0.27 4.71 -9.92
N THR A 48 1.03 5.62 -10.51
CA THR A 48 2.47 5.43 -10.76
C THR A 48 3.23 5.11 -9.47
N CYS A 49 2.92 5.82 -8.37
CA CYS A 49 3.49 5.54 -7.07
C CYS A 49 3.16 4.11 -6.58
N VAL A 50 1.90 3.68 -6.70
CA VAL A 50 1.48 2.32 -6.31
C VAL A 50 2.18 1.24 -7.15
N GLU A 51 2.28 1.43 -8.46
CA GLU A 51 2.95 0.48 -9.37
C GLU A 51 4.43 0.34 -9.04
N GLU A 52 5.13 1.46 -8.81
CA GLU A 52 6.56 1.44 -8.50
C GLU A 52 6.86 0.74 -7.17
N ARG A 53 6.01 0.97 -6.16
CA ARG A 53 6.08 0.23 -4.90
C ARG A 53 5.88 -1.29 -5.11
N GLY A 54 4.97 -1.67 -6.01
CA GLY A 54 4.78 -3.07 -6.41
C GLY A 54 6.05 -3.67 -7.00
N ARG A 55 6.70 -2.98 -7.94
CA ARG A 55 7.98 -3.42 -8.53
C ARG A 55 9.08 -3.57 -7.49
N MET A 56 9.19 -2.63 -6.56
CA MET A 56 10.18 -2.71 -5.47
C MET A 56 9.97 -3.94 -4.59
N LEU A 57 8.71 -4.30 -4.28
CA LEU A 57 8.40 -5.51 -3.52
C LEU A 57 8.80 -6.78 -4.27
N GLU A 58 8.60 -6.83 -5.59
CA GLU A 58 9.06 -7.96 -6.42
C GLU A 58 10.58 -8.12 -6.38
N VAL A 59 11.33 -7.00 -6.38
CA VAL A 59 12.80 -7.04 -6.24
C VAL A 59 13.21 -7.52 -4.85
N VAL A 60 12.54 -7.05 -3.79
CA VAL A 60 12.79 -7.52 -2.41
C VAL A 60 12.54 -9.03 -2.30
N ASP A 61 11.45 -9.54 -2.88
CA ASP A 61 11.16 -10.98 -2.90
C ASP A 61 12.24 -11.79 -3.64
N ALA A 62 12.79 -11.24 -4.72
CA ALA A 62 13.90 -11.85 -5.44
C ALA A 62 15.19 -11.88 -4.60
N LEU A 63 15.51 -10.79 -3.90
CA LEU A 63 16.66 -10.71 -3.01
C LEU A 63 16.54 -11.67 -1.82
N ASP A 64 15.34 -11.82 -1.25
CA ASP A 64 15.11 -12.77 -0.16
C ASP A 64 15.31 -14.23 -0.59
N LYS A 65 14.87 -14.59 -1.79
CA LYS A 65 15.15 -15.91 -2.37
C LYS A 65 16.64 -16.14 -2.54
N GLN A 66 17.35 -15.17 -3.13
CA GLN A 66 18.81 -15.25 -3.31
C GLN A 66 19.53 -15.35 -1.96
N PHE A 67 19.09 -14.61 -0.94
CA PHE A 67 19.66 -14.67 0.39
C PHE A 67 19.52 -16.07 1.00
N LEU A 68 18.33 -16.69 0.89
CA LEU A 68 18.09 -18.05 1.38
C LEU A 68 18.94 -19.08 0.65
N GLU A 69 19.07 -18.96 -0.68
CA GLU A 69 19.90 -19.84 -1.50
C GLU A 69 21.39 -19.77 -1.10
N GLN A 70 21.91 -18.54 -0.91
CA GLN A 70 23.27 -18.30 -0.45
C GLN A 70 23.50 -18.82 0.98
N LEU A 71 22.53 -18.60 1.87
CA LEU A 71 22.61 -19.08 3.25
C LEU A 71 22.64 -20.60 3.29
N ASP A 72 21.81 -21.26 2.48
CA ASP A 72 21.79 -22.71 2.38
C ASP A 72 23.08 -23.28 1.79
N GLN A 73 23.72 -22.56 0.86
CA GLN A 73 25.05 -22.93 0.39
C GLN A 73 26.09 -22.88 1.52
N ILE A 74 26.11 -21.80 2.31
CA ILE A 74 27.03 -21.66 3.45
C ILE A 74 26.79 -22.75 4.50
N LYS A 75 25.53 -23.10 4.79
CA LYS A 75 25.18 -24.22 5.67
C LYS A 75 25.72 -25.55 5.15
N ARG A 76 25.57 -25.84 3.86
CA ARG A 76 26.10 -27.06 3.24
C ARG A 76 27.62 -27.14 3.30
N GLU A 77 28.32 -26.02 3.10
CA GLU A 77 29.78 -25.96 3.17
C GLU A 77 30.34 -26.06 4.59
N SER A 78 29.57 -25.59 5.58
CA SER A 78 29.97 -25.58 6.99
C SER A 78 29.53 -26.84 7.77
N GLY A 79 28.52 -27.56 7.28
CA GLY A 79 27.96 -28.74 7.93
C GLY A 79 26.98 -28.44 9.07
N PHE A 80 26.67 -27.17 9.35
CA PHE A 80 25.70 -26.78 10.38
C PHE A 80 24.31 -26.52 9.77
N GLN A 81 23.25 -26.86 10.51
CA GLN A 81 21.86 -26.62 10.03
C GLN A 81 21.39 -25.19 10.34
N GLN A 82 21.94 -24.60 11.39
CA GLN A 82 21.60 -23.25 11.85
C GLN A 82 22.89 -22.47 12.15
N LEU A 83 22.86 -21.15 11.93
CA LEU A 83 24.05 -20.30 12.10
C LEU A 83 24.55 -20.23 13.54
N ASP A 84 23.64 -20.37 14.52
CA ASP A 84 23.94 -20.41 15.95
C ASP A 84 24.65 -21.70 16.40
N GLN A 85 24.61 -22.75 15.58
CA GLN A 85 25.36 -24.00 15.80
C GLN A 85 26.82 -23.89 15.33
N ALA A 86 27.18 -22.81 14.65
CA ALA A 86 28.54 -22.64 14.14
C ALA A 86 29.54 -22.52 15.30
N ALA A 87 30.60 -23.32 15.24
CA ALA A 87 31.66 -23.26 16.25
C ALA A 87 32.34 -21.87 16.27
N VAL A 88 32.84 -21.47 17.43
CA VAL A 88 33.59 -20.21 17.58
C VAL A 88 34.75 -20.15 16.58
N GLY A 89 34.79 -19.07 15.80
CA GLY A 89 35.79 -18.86 14.74
C GLY A 89 35.44 -19.49 13.39
N THR A 90 34.21 -19.97 13.18
CA THR A 90 33.71 -20.40 11.85
C THR A 90 33.56 -19.22 10.89
N PHE A 91 33.05 -18.10 11.41
CA PHE A 91 32.85 -16.85 10.69
C PHE A 91 33.71 -15.75 11.29
N ASP A 92 34.01 -14.75 10.47
CA ASP A 92 34.62 -13.53 10.96
C ASP A 92 33.64 -12.77 11.87
N LYS A 93 34.12 -12.27 13.01
CA LYS A 93 33.28 -11.62 14.01
C LYS A 93 32.67 -10.32 13.47
N GLU A 94 33.44 -9.55 12.69
CA GLU A 94 32.96 -8.29 12.11
C GLU A 94 31.88 -8.55 11.06
N GLU A 95 32.02 -9.62 10.27
CA GLU A 95 31.01 -10.02 9.29
C GLU A 95 29.69 -10.43 9.97
N VAL A 96 29.74 -11.16 11.09
CA VAL A 96 28.55 -11.52 11.87
C VAL A 96 27.85 -10.28 12.42
N ILE A 97 28.61 -9.35 13.02
CA ILE A 97 28.07 -8.10 13.57
C ILE A 97 27.43 -7.27 12.45
N SER A 98 28.09 -7.15 11.30
CA SER A 98 27.55 -6.40 10.16
C SER A 98 26.23 -6.99 9.65
N LEU A 99 26.14 -8.32 9.56
CA LEU A 99 24.91 -8.99 9.15
C LEU A 99 23.77 -8.77 10.16
N GLN A 100 24.07 -8.81 11.47
CA GLN A 100 23.11 -8.55 12.54
C GLN A 100 22.57 -7.13 12.48
N ASN A 101 23.48 -6.13 12.43
CA ASN A 101 23.10 -4.72 12.37
C ASN A 101 22.22 -4.43 11.14
N LEU A 102 22.60 -4.92 9.95
CA LEU A 102 21.77 -4.75 8.76
C LEU A 102 20.39 -5.40 8.90
N THR A 103 20.32 -6.57 9.52
CA THR A 103 19.05 -7.25 9.77
C THR A 103 18.16 -6.43 10.69
N GLU A 104 18.71 -5.86 11.76
CA GLU A 104 17.98 -4.99 12.69
C GLU A 104 17.46 -3.72 12.00
N GLU A 105 18.32 -3.02 11.25
CA GLU A 105 17.94 -1.83 10.49
C GLU A 105 16.82 -2.13 9.48
N ILE A 106 16.92 -3.24 8.74
CA ILE A 106 15.89 -3.69 7.80
C ILE A 106 14.56 -3.95 8.53
N GLN A 107 14.59 -4.59 9.70
CA GLN A 107 13.38 -4.84 10.49
C GLN A 107 12.73 -3.54 10.95
N GLU A 108 13.50 -2.54 11.34
CA GLU A 108 12.99 -1.21 11.70
C GLU A 108 12.35 -0.51 10.51
N THR A 109 13.02 -0.49 9.35
CA THR A 109 12.47 0.09 8.11
C THR A 109 11.17 -0.61 7.70
N LEU A 110 11.11 -1.94 7.77
CA LEU A 110 9.90 -2.71 7.47
C LEU A 110 8.74 -2.37 8.42
N LYS A 111 9.01 -2.27 9.73
CA LYS A 111 7.98 -1.87 10.71
C LYS A 111 7.41 -0.49 10.41
N LYS A 112 8.29 0.49 10.15
CA LYS A 112 7.89 1.86 9.82
C LYS A 112 7.06 1.89 8.53
N THR A 113 7.55 1.19 7.49
CA THR A 113 6.86 1.10 6.20
C THR A 113 5.49 0.47 6.36
N ALA A 114 5.38 -0.67 7.05
CA ALA A 114 4.12 -1.38 7.27
C ALA A 114 3.09 -0.55 8.05
N GLN A 115 3.54 0.23 9.03
CA GLN A 115 2.67 1.14 9.78
C GLN A 115 2.12 2.25 8.86
N LEU A 116 2.98 2.94 8.11
CA LEU A 116 2.54 3.98 7.17
C LEU A 116 1.63 3.42 6.08
N ASP A 117 1.91 2.21 5.62
CA ASP A 117 1.08 1.52 4.64
C ASP A 117 -0.32 1.24 5.15
N GLN A 118 -0.43 0.88 6.44
CA GLN A 118 -1.72 0.70 7.09
C GLN A 118 -2.49 2.03 7.16
N GLU A 119 -1.82 3.11 7.57
CA GLU A 119 -2.40 4.46 7.60
C GLU A 119 -2.90 4.89 6.21
N ASN A 120 -2.09 4.67 5.16
CA ASN A 120 -2.44 4.99 3.78
C ASN A 120 -3.66 4.19 3.30
N ARG A 121 -3.71 2.89 3.59
CA ARG A 121 -4.86 2.03 3.25
C ARG A 121 -6.14 2.51 3.94
N GLU A 122 -6.07 2.90 5.21
CA GLU A 122 -7.24 3.38 5.96
C GLU A 122 -7.76 4.71 5.39
N LYS A 123 -6.87 5.65 5.09
CA LYS A 123 -7.24 6.91 4.44
C LYS A 123 -7.87 6.71 3.07
N MET A 124 -7.28 5.83 2.25
CA MET A 124 -7.81 5.53 0.93
C MET A 124 -9.22 4.92 1.02
N LYS A 125 -9.46 4.03 1.99
CA LYS A 125 -10.80 3.49 2.27
C LYS A 125 -11.79 4.59 2.67
N ALA A 126 -11.37 5.52 3.51
CA ALA A 126 -12.21 6.65 3.92
C ALA A 126 -12.58 7.56 2.74
N LEU A 127 -11.61 7.91 1.88
CA LEU A 127 -11.84 8.69 0.67
C LEU A 127 -12.85 8.02 -0.27
N MET A 128 -12.68 6.72 -0.51
CA MET A 128 -13.62 5.94 -1.34
C MET A 128 -15.01 5.85 -0.72
N GLY A 129 -15.11 5.75 0.61
CA GLY A 129 -16.39 5.76 1.34
C GLY A 129 -17.13 7.09 1.17
N ASN A 130 -16.42 8.22 1.28
CA ASN A 130 -16.98 9.56 1.09
C ASN A 130 -17.48 9.74 -0.34
N LEU A 131 -16.65 9.39 -1.34
CA LEU A 131 -17.03 9.48 -2.75
C LEU A 131 -18.28 8.65 -3.06
N LYS A 132 -18.39 7.44 -2.51
CA LYS A 132 -19.59 6.60 -2.66
C LYS A 132 -20.83 7.26 -2.07
N SER A 133 -20.71 7.85 -0.87
CA SER A 133 -21.81 8.57 -0.22
C SER A 133 -22.29 9.76 -1.06
N GLU A 134 -21.36 10.54 -1.63
CA GLU A 134 -21.69 11.65 -2.52
C GLU A 134 -22.42 11.19 -3.78
N ILE A 135 -21.95 10.10 -4.42
CA ILE A 135 -22.63 9.49 -5.57
C ILE A 135 -24.05 9.05 -5.19
N ASP A 136 -24.23 8.39 -4.05
CA ASP A 136 -25.54 7.94 -3.58
C ASP A 136 -26.49 9.12 -3.31
N GLN A 137 -25.98 10.23 -2.77
CA GLN A 137 -26.75 11.46 -2.56
C GLN A 137 -27.17 12.09 -3.89
N LEU A 138 -26.26 12.18 -4.87
CA LEU A 138 -26.58 12.67 -6.21
C LEU A 138 -27.65 11.82 -6.91
N GLN A 139 -27.57 10.50 -6.78
CA GLN A 139 -28.57 9.58 -7.33
C GLN A 139 -29.93 9.75 -6.67
N LYS A 140 -29.98 9.87 -5.33
CA LYS A 140 -31.23 10.14 -4.59
C LYS A 140 -31.83 11.50 -4.98
N GLY A 141 -31.01 12.54 -5.12
CA GLY A 141 -31.45 13.85 -5.59
C GLY A 141 -32.06 13.81 -7.00
N LYS A 142 -31.41 13.12 -7.94
CA LYS A 142 -31.96 12.90 -9.30
C LYS A 142 -33.30 12.17 -9.26
N LYS A 143 -33.45 11.13 -8.43
CA LYS A 143 -34.72 10.40 -8.26
C LYS A 143 -35.82 11.29 -7.64
N ALA A 144 -35.48 12.11 -6.65
CA ALA A 144 -36.43 13.05 -6.05
C ALA A 144 -36.93 14.06 -7.10
N ILE A 145 -36.03 14.69 -7.85
CA ILE A 145 -36.39 15.64 -8.92
C ILE A 145 -37.29 14.98 -9.98
N HIS A 146 -36.98 13.77 -10.43
CA HIS A 146 -37.83 13.04 -11.38
C HIS A 146 -39.20 12.68 -10.78
N GLY A 147 -39.27 12.34 -9.49
CA GLY A 147 -40.53 12.11 -8.78
C GLY A 147 -41.41 13.36 -8.72
N TYR A 148 -40.83 14.54 -8.46
CA TYR A 148 -41.56 15.81 -8.49
C TYR A 148 -41.94 16.25 -9.92
N ALA A 149 -41.12 15.94 -10.93
CA ALA A 149 -41.45 16.22 -12.33
C ALA A 149 -42.63 15.37 -12.84
N ASN A 150 -42.66 14.08 -12.48
CA ASN A 150 -43.75 13.17 -12.85
C ASN A 150 -45.08 13.50 -12.14
N THR A 151 -45.05 14.02 -10.90
CA THR A 151 -46.29 14.47 -10.22
C THR A 151 -46.84 15.78 -10.79
N LYS A 152 -46.02 16.63 -11.43
CA LYS A 152 -46.49 17.82 -12.16
C LYS A 152 -47.10 17.51 -13.53
N GLN A 153 -46.82 16.34 -14.12
CA GLN A 153 -47.37 15.94 -15.42
C GLN A 153 -48.69 15.14 -15.33
N GLN A 154 -49.17 14.81 -14.12
CA GLN A 154 -50.42 14.06 -13.91
C GLN A 154 -51.43 14.79 -13.01
N GLN A 155 -51.68 16.08 -13.26
CA GLN A 155 -52.95 16.68 -12.84
C GLN A 155 -53.83 16.89 -14.07
N PRO A 156 -54.87 16.07 -14.30
CA PRO A 156 -55.94 16.45 -15.18
C PRO A 156 -56.62 17.68 -14.57
N SER A 157 -56.58 18.80 -15.29
CA SER A 157 -57.33 20.00 -14.99
C SER A 157 -58.83 19.66 -15.00
N ILE A 158 -59.40 19.45 -13.82
CA ILE A 158 -60.85 19.46 -13.65
C ILE A 158 -61.30 20.91 -13.81
N PHE A 159 -61.54 21.31 -15.06
CA PHE A 159 -62.32 22.48 -15.39
C PHE A 159 -63.77 22.21 -14.96
N LEU A 160 -64.13 22.65 -13.76
CA LEU A 160 -65.53 22.83 -13.37
C LEU A 160 -66.08 24.04 -14.14
N ASP A 161 -66.58 23.80 -15.35
CA ASP A 161 -67.44 24.74 -16.07
C ASP A 161 -68.81 24.78 -15.36
N LYS A 162 -69.02 25.76 -14.49
CA LYS A 162 -70.37 26.17 -14.05
C LYS A 162 -70.80 27.36 -14.91
N LYS A 163 -71.41 27.05 -16.05
CA LYS A 163 -72.22 28.01 -16.79
C LYS A 163 -73.41 28.47 -15.94
N GLU A 164 -73.51 29.77 -15.80
CA GLU A 164 -74.75 30.44 -15.45
C GLU A 164 -75.84 30.10 -16.48
N LYS A 165 -77.03 29.76 -16.01
CA LYS A 165 -78.28 29.98 -16.75
C LYS A 165 -79.22 30.73 -15.84
N GLY A 166 -79.49 31.98 -16.20
CA GLY A 166 -80.51 32.80 -15.59
C GLY A 166 -81.94 32.44 -16.04
N GLN A 167 -82.87 33.00 -15.26
CA GLN A 167 -84.25 33.38 -15.56
C GLN A 167 -85.30 32.28 -15.77
N SER A 168 -86.23 32.19 -14.80
CA SER A 168 -87.60 32.69 -14.96
C SER A 168 -88.17 33.07 -13.60
#